data_AF-A0A3M1QDV5-F1
#
_entry.id   AF-A0A3M1QDV5-F1
#
_cell.length_a   1.000
_cell.length_b   1.000
_cell.length_c   1.000
_cell.angle_alpha   90.00
_cell.angle_beta   90.00
_cell.angle_gamma   90.00
#
_symmetry.space_group_name_H-M   'P 1'
#
loop_
_entity.id
_entity.type
_entity.pdbx_description
1 polymer ?
#
loop_
_entity_poly.entity_id
_entity_poly.type
_entity_poly.pdbx_seq_one_letter_code
_entity_poly.pdbx_strand_id
1 'polypeptide(L)'
;EKLSDMIQAHVVSVTHNTAVSAAMVFEIRALMHIKPPAKNARKADREAYANLMQRRDDFFARRDDFEALYRRVIQNGIDTGAFRPVDVGIFTKTMLGAHNWVGVWYRDGGRLTGEAIAQQMAEIFLRALKP
;
A
#
# COMPACT_ATOMS: atom_id res chain seq x y z
N GLU A 1 -8.78 9.74 -15.09
CA GLU A 1 -9.87 9.65 -14.10
C GLU A 1 -9.65 8.49 -13.13
N LYS A 2 -9.86 7.22 -13.52
CA LYS A 2 -9.71 6.05 -12.62
C LYS A 2 -8.47 6.00 -11.72
N LEU A 3 -7.28 6.28 -12.25
CA LEU A 3 -6.05 6.29 -11.42
C LEU A 3 -6.09 7.39 -10.34
N SER A 4 -6.65 8.56 -10.66
CA SER A 4 -6.87 9.65 -9.70
C SER A 4 -7.72 9.19 -8.53
N ASP A 5 -8.85 8.55 -8.82
CA ASP A 5 -9.82 8.14 -7.80
C ASP A 5 -9.22 7.05 -6.89
N MET A 6 -8.46 6.12 -7.48
CA MET A 6 -7.73 5.11 -6.72
C MET A 6 -6.68 5.73 -5.79
N ILE A 7 -5.95 6.74 -6.25
CA ILE A 7 -4.98 7.46 -5.41
C ILE A 7 -5.72 8.17 -4.27
N GLN A 8 -6.79 8.89 -4.60
CA GLN A 8 -7.52 9.67 -3.61
C GLN A 8 -8.15 8.79 -2.52
N ALA A 9 -8.85 7.73 -2.93
CA ALA A 9 -9.46 6.78 -2.00
C ALA A 9 -8.42 6.14 -1.07
N HIS A 10 -7.25 5.76 -1.61
CA HIS A 10 -6.20 5.16 -0.80
C HIS A 10 -5.59 6.16 0.19
N VAL A 11 -5.21 7.36 -0.25
CA VAL A 11 -4.59 8.35 0.64
C VAL A 11 -5.56 8.81 1.73
N VAL A 12 -6.85 9.02 1.41
CA VAL A 12 -7.89 9.33 2.40
C VAL A 12 -8.08 8.17 3.38
N SER A 13 -8.04 6.92 2.91
CA SER A 13 -8.10 5.75 3.79
C SER A 13 -6.91 5.72 4.76
N VAL A 14 -5.70 6.02 4.27
CA VAL A 14 -4.47 6.10 5.09
C VAL A 14 -4.60 7.19 6.16
N THR A 15 -5.16 8.35 5.85
CA THR A 15 -5.32 9.46 6.82
C THR A 15 -6.35 9.16 7.90
N HIS A 16 -7.35 8.33 7.61
CA HIS A 16 -8.30 7.83 8.62
C HIS A 16 -7.75 6.64 9.43
N ASN A 17 -6.67 6.01 8.98
CA ASN A 17 -6.10 4.79 9.57
C ASN A 17 -4.58 4.93 9.77
N THR A 18 -4.13 6.06 10.33
CA THR A 18 -2.70 6.40 10.44
C THR A 18 -1.90 5.37 11.22
N ALA A 19 -2.40 4.91 12.37
CA ALA A 19 -1.71 3.92 13.20
C ALA A 19 -1.50 2.59 12.46
N VAL A 20 -2.53 2.11 11.74
CA VAL A 20 -2.45 0.89 10.93
C VAL A 20 -1.46 1.09 9.79
N SER A 21 -1.52 2.23 9.12
CA SER A 21 -0.64 2.56 7.99
C SER A 21 0.83 2.66 8.41
N ALA A 22 1.10 3.32 9.54
CA ALA A 22 2.45 3.39 10.12
C ALA A 22 2.95 2.00 10.52
N ALA A 23 2.11 1.18 11.17
CA ALA A 23 2.48 -0.19 11.51
C ALA A 23 2.78 -1.02 10.26
N MET A 24 2.01 -0.90 9.17
CA MET A 24 2.33 -1.58 7.91
C MET A 24 3.71 -1.18 7.37
N VAL A 25 4.09 0.09 7.47
CA VAL A 25 5.39 0.56 6.98
C VAL A 25 6.54 0.02 7.83
N PHE A 26 6.42 0.07 9.16
CA PHE A 26 7.51 -0.30 10.06
C PHE A 26 7.59 -1.82 10.31
N GLU A 27 6.47 -2.53 10.32
CA GLU A 27 6.38 -3.93 10.78
C GLU A 27 6.32 -4.97 9.66
N ILE A 28 6.15 -4.57 8.39
CA ILE A 28 6.06 -5.53 7.28
C ILE A 28 7.28 -6.45 7.18
N ARG A 29 8.46 -5.93 7.54
CA ARG A 29 9.69 -6.73 7.59
C ARG A 29 9.65 -7.79 8.69
N ALA A 30 9.07 -7.49 9.84
CA ALA A 30 8.90 -8.46 10.92
C ALA A 30 7.95 -9.58 10.48
N LEU A 31 6.85 -9.23 9.80
CA LEU A 31 5.89 -10.20 9.26
C LEU A 31 6.51 -11.14 8.21
N MET A 32 7.49 -10.68 7.43
CA MET A 32 8.19 -11.53 6.45
C MET A 32 9.13 -12.56 7.09
N HIS A 33 9.59 -12.32 8.32
CA HIS A 33 10.66 -13.11 8.96
C HIS A 33 10.23 -13.74 10.29
N ILE A 34 8.95 -14.11 10.41
CA ILE A 34 8.44 -14.81 11.59
C ILE A 34 9.08 -16.20 11.69
N LYS A 35 9.76 -16.45 12.81
CA LYS A 35 10.42 -17.73 13.08
C LYS A 35 9.40 -18.78 13.55
N PRO A 36 9.54 -20.04 13.11
CA PRO A 36 8.72 -21.12 13.65
C PRO A 36 9.03 -21.36 15.13
N PRO A 37 8.06 -21.88 15.90
CA PRO A 37 8.28 -22.26 17.28
C PRO A 37 9.32 -23.39 17.39
N ALA A 38 9.98 -23.48 18.54
CA ALA A 38 10.95 -24.55 18.81
C ALA A 38 10.30 -25.95 18.69
N LYS A 39 11.08 -26.99 18.37
CA LYS A 39 10.57 -28.36 18.20
C LYS A 39 9.81 -28.88 19.43
N ASN A 40 10.23 -28.46 20.62
CA ASN A 40 9.63 -28.81 21.91
C ASN A 40 8.56 -27.82 22.40
N ALA A 41 8.12 -26.88 21.56
CA ALA A 41 7.08 -25.92 21.93
C ALA A 41 5.75 -26.60 22.27
N ARG A 42 4.93 -25.93 23.09
CA ARG A 42 3.63 -26.46 23.49
C ARG A 42 2.73 -26.54 22.27
N LYS A 43 1.71 -27.41 22.33
CA LYS A 43 0.72 -27.52 21.26
C LYS A 43 0.04 -26.18 20.96
N ALA A 44 -0.32 -25.44 22.01
CA ALA A 44 -0.93 -24.11 21.90
C ALA A 44 -0.04 -23.11 21.15
N ASP A 45 1.28 -23.12 21.37
CA ASP A 45 2.22 -22.23 20.67
C ASP A 45 2.29 -22.55 19.17
N ARG A 46 2.23 -23.85 18.81
CA ARG A 46 2.21 -24.30 17.41
C ARG A 46 0.90 -23.92 16.71
N GLU A 47 -0.23 -24.06 17.40
CA GLU A 47 -1.55 -23.66 16.90
C GLU A 47 -1.62 -22.13 16.69
N ALA A 48 -1.10 -21.34 17.66
CA ALA A 48 -1.02 -19.89 17.54
C ALA A 48 -0.12 -19.45 16.37
N TYR A 49 1.03 -20.10 16.18
CA TYR A 49 1.91 -19.85 15.04
C TYR A 49 1.21 -20.15 13.71
N ALA A 50 0.53 -21.29 13.59
CA ALA A 50 -0.19 -21.65 12.37
C ALA A 50 -1.28 -20.61 12.03
N ASN A 51 -2.06 -20.17 13.02
CA ASN A 51 -3.06 -19.13 12.83
C ASN A 51 -2.44 -17.80 12.40
N LEU A 52 -1.33 -17.39 13.02
CA LEU A 52 -0.59 -16.19 12.64
C LEU A 52 -0.10 -16.26 11.19
N MET A 53 0.47 -17.40 10.79
CA MET A 53 0.96 -17.61 9.43
C MET A 53 -0.17 -17.55 8.41
N GLN A 54 -1.32 -18.14 8.70
CA GLN A 54 -2.50 -18.02 7.83
C GLN A 54 -2.93 -16.55 7.65
N ARG A 55 -3.06 -15.79 8.75
CA ARG A 55 -3.44 -14.37 8.70
C ARG A 55 -2.39 -13.51 7.96
N ARG A 56 -1.11 -13.86 8.09
CA ARG A 56 0.00 -13.23 7.36
C ARG A 56 -0.14 -13.48 5.86
N ASP A 57 -0.44 -14.71 5.47
CA ASP A 57 -0.60 -15.12 4.07
C ASP A 57 -1.77 -14.39 3.43
N ASP A 58 -2.91 -14.36 4.13
CA ASP A 58 -4.10 -13.62 3.70
C ASP A 58 -3.81 -12.12 3.55
N PHE A 59 -3.03 -11.54 4.46
CA PHE A 59 -2.60 -10.15 4.37
C PHE A 59 -1.74 -9.88 3.11
N PHE A 60 -0.72 -10.72 2.85
CA PHE A 60 0.14 -10.54 1.69
C PHE A 60 -0.62 -10.78 0.36
N ALA A 61 -1.51 -11.77 0.31
CA ALA A 61 -2.36 -12.00 -0.85
C ALA A 61 -3.21 -10.76 -1.18
N ARG A 62 -3.88 -10.17 -0.17
CA ARG A 62 -4.66 -8.94 -0.35
C ARG A 62 -3.80 -7.75 -0.77
N ARG A 63 -2.58 -7.63 -0.24
CA ARG A 63 -1.64 -6.57 -0.61
C ARG A 63 -1.21 -6.70 -2.07
N ASP A 64 -0.91 -7.91 -2.51
CA ASP A 64 -0.45 -8.19 -3.87
C ASP A 64 -1.59 -7.98 -4.88
N ASP A 65 -2.82 -8.37 -4.54
CA ASP A 65 -4.03 -8.06 -5.32
C ASP A 65 -4.26 -6.56 -5.43
N PHE A 66 -4.12 -5.83 -4.32
CA PHE A 66 -4.22 -4.37 -4.31
C PHE A 66 -3.18 -3.71 -5.21
N GLU A 67 -1.91 -4.15 -5.15
CA GLU A 67 -0.86 -3.66 -6.06
C GLU A 67 -1.19 -3.97 -7.54
N ALA A 68 -1.71 -5.16 -7.81
CA ALA A 68 -2.06 -5.59 -9.17
C ALA A 68 -3.15 -4.70 -9.81
N LEU A 69 -4.10 -4.17 -9.00
CA LEU A 69 -5.11 -3.23 -9.49
C LEU A 69 -4.48 -1.96 -10.06
N TYR A 70 -3.49 -1.38 -9.37
CA TYR A 70 -2.78 -0.19 -9.87
C TYR A 70 -1.97 -0.49 -11.13
N ARG A 71 -1.22 -1.60 -11.12
CA ARG A 71 -0.42 -2.02 -12.27
C ARG A 71 -1.29 -2.14 -13.53
N ARG A 72 -2.48 -2.75 -13.40
CA ARG A 72 -3.42 -2.91 -14.52
C ARG A 72 -3.89 -1.57 -15.08
N VAL A 73 -4.21 -0.60 -14.22
CA VAL A 73 -4.67 0.73 -14.65
C VAL A 73 -3.55 1.51 -15.33
N ILE A 74 -2.33 1.45 -14.79
CA ILE A 74 -1.16 2.11 -15.38
C ILE A 74 -0.82 1.49 -16.74
N GLN A 75 -0.74 0.15 -16.82
CA GLN A 75 -0.46 -0.55 -18.08
C GLN A 75 -1.50 -0.22 -19.15
N ASN A 76 -2.79 -0.26 -18.82
CA ASN A 76 -3.84 0.11 -19.77
C ASN A 76 -3.70 1.56 -20.26
N GLY A 77 -3.32 2.49 -19.39
CA GLY A 77 -3.05 3.87 -19.80
C GLY A 77 -1.86 3.98 -20.76
N ILE A 78 -0.83 3.15 -20.60
CA ILE A 78 0.30 3.08 -21.55
C ILE A 78 -0.19 2.49 -22.89
N ASP A 79 -0.90 1.37 -22.85
CA ASP A 79 -1.37 0.65 -24.05
C ASP A 79 -2.31 1.51 -24.91
N THR A 80 -3.08 2.39 -24.26
CA THR A 80 -4.01 3.33 -24.93
C THR A 80 -3.37 4.67 -25.31
N GLY A 81 -2.09 4.87 -24.98
CA GLY A 81 -1.38 6.14 -25.22
C GLY A 81 -1.80 7.29 -24.29
N ALA A 82 -2.65 7.03 -23.30
CA ALA A 82 -3.06 8.03 -22.30
C ALA A 82 -1.93 8.38 -21.32
N PHE A 83 -1.00 7.45 -21.08
CA PHE A 83 0.19 7.63 -20.25
C PHE A 83 1.47 7.37 -21.06
N ARG A 84 2.53 8.12 -20.75
CA ARG A 84 3.86 7.82 -21.29
C ARG A 84 4.37 6.45 -20.82
N PRO A 85 5.25 5.77 -21.58
CA PRO A 85 5.88 4.53 -21.14
C PRO A 85 6.71 4.71 -19.86
N VAL A 86 6.53 3.81 -18.90
CA VAL A 86 7.31 3.68 -17.66
C VAL A 86 7.47 2.21 -17.31
N ASP A 87 8.43 1.87 -16.44
CA ASP A 87 8.39 0.59 -15.75
C ASP A 87 7.21 0.58 -14.77
N VAL A 88 6.17 -0.19 -15.10
CA VAL A 88 4.92 -0.24 -14.33
C VAL A 88 5.15 -0.72 -12.89
N GLY A 89 6.08 -1.66 -12.70
CA GLY A 89 6.38 -2.23 -11.39
C GLY A 89 7.05 -1.23 -10.46
N ILE A 90 8.08 -0.55 -10.96
CA ILE A 90 8.81 0.49 -10.23
C ILE A 90 7.90 1.68 -9.94
N PHE A 91 7.15 2.16 -10.94
CA PHE A 91 6.26 3.29 -10.77
C PHE A 91 5.16 3.00 -9.73
N THR A 92 4.52 1.83 -9.81
CA THR A 92 3.48 1.43 -8.85
C THR A 92 4.03 1.37 -7.42
N LYS A 93 5.19 0.75 -7.19
CA LYS A 93 5.79 0.67 -5.86
C LYS A 93 6.20 2.03 -5.31
N THR A 94 6.73 2.91 -6.16
CA THR A 94 7.11 4.27 -5.80
C THR A 94 5.88 5.05 -5.31
N MET A 95 4.80 4.95 -6.08
CA MET A 95 3.52 5.57 -5.76
C MET A 95 2.88 5.04 -4.48
N LEU A 96 2.77 3.72 -4.33
CA LEU A 96 2.21 3.11 -3.12
C LEU A 96 3.07 3.39 -1.88
N GLY A 97 4.40 3.39 -2.01
CA GLY A 97 5.31 3.76 -0.93
C GLY A 97 5.07 5.20 -0.46
N ALA A 98 4.92 6.15 -1.40
CA ALA A 98 4.61 7.53 -1.08
C ALA A 98 3.26 7.68 -0.36
N HIS A 99 2.21 7.00 -0.83
CA HIS A 99 0.89 7.03 -0.18
C HIS A 99 0.93 6.44 1.23
N ASN A 100 1.57 5.29 1.41
CA ASN A 100 1.66 4.62 2.71
C ASN A 100 2.43 5.49 3.72
N TRP A 101 3.45 6.21 3.26
CA TRP A 101 4.23 7.11 4.12
C TRP A 101 3.40 8.27 4.67
N VAL A 102 2.26 8.64 4.04
CA VAL A 102 1.33 9.66 4.57
C VAL A 102 0.90 9.31 6.00
N GLY A 103 0.62 8.03 6.28
CA GLY A 103 0.20 7.58 7.61
C GLY A 103 1.26 7.79 8.70
N VAL A 104 2.53 7.96 8.32
CA VAL A 104 3.65 8.17 9.26
C VAL A 104 3.73 9.62 9.73
N TRP A 105 3.40 10.59 8.87
CA TRP A 105 3.59 12.01 9.17
C TRP A 105 2.29 12.83 9.22
N TYR A 106 1.18 12.31 8.72
CA TYR A 106 -0.12 12.99 8.76
C TYR A 106 -0.58 13.23 10.20
N ARG A 107 -1.19 14.40 10.43
CA ARG A 107 -1.78 14.79 11.70
C ARG A 107 -3.15 15.40 11.42
N ASP A 108 -4.17 14.88 12.08
CA ASP A 108 -5.50 15.49 12.05
C ASP A 108 -5.45 16.91 12.67
N GLY A 109 -6.23 17.82 12.10
CA GLY A 109 -6.14 19.27 12.41
C GLY A 109 -4.83 19.94 11.98
N GLY A 110 -4.00 19.28 11.17
CA GLY A 110 -2.75 19.83 10.62
C GLY A 110 -2.97 20.87 9.50
N ARG A 111 -1.89 21.19 8.78
CA ARG A 111 -1.90 22.21 7.70
C ARG A 111 -2.88 21.90 6.56
N LEU A 112 -3.12 20.62 6.27
CA LEU A 112 -3.98 20.16 5.17
C LEU A 112 -4.86 19.00 5.64
N THR A 113 -6.08 18.91 5.10
CA THR A 113 -6.94 17.73 5.29
C THR A 113 -6.41 16.53 4.53
N GLY A 114 -6.91 15.34 4.86
CA GLY A 114 -6.54 14.11 4.14
C GLY A 114 -6.90 14.18 2.66
N GLU A 115 -8.06 14.74 2.32
CA GLU A 115 -8.55 14.95 0.96
C GLU A 115 -7.64 15.90 0.17
N ALA A 116 -7.20 17.00 0.79
CA ALA A 116 -6.29 17.95 0.14
C ALA A 116 -4.92 17.33 -0.15
N ILE A 117 -4.41 16.48 0.75
CA ILE A 117 -3.17 15.71 0.53
C ILE A 117 -3.39 14.68 -0.59
N ALA A 118 -4.52 13.98 -0.57
CA ALA A 118 -4.89 12.97 -1.55
C ALA A 118 -4.99 13.54 -2.97
N GLN A 119 -5.59 14.73 -3.11
CA GLN A 119 -5.63 15.46 -4.38
C GLN A 119 -4.22 15.82 -4.88
N GLN A 120 -3.36 16.37 -4.00
CA GLN A 120 -1.98 16.71 -4.40
C GLN A 120 -1.17 15.48 -4.82
N MET A 121 -1.31 14.36 -4.10
CA MET A 121 -0.67 13.09 -4.48
C MET A 121 -1.14 12.60 -5.85
N ALA A 122 -2.46 12.64 -6.10
CA ALA A 122 -3.01 12.27 -7.40
C ALA A 122 -2.44 13.13 -8.52
N GLU A 123 -2.38 14.45 -8.33
CA GLU A 123 -1.80 15.36 -9.30
C GLU A 123 -0.32 15.09 -9.58
N ILE A 124 0.49 14.83 -8.55
CA ILE A 124 1.92 14.53 -8.70
C ILE A 124 2.12 13.30 -9.59
N PHE A 125 1.46 12.18 -9.27
CA PHE A 125 1.64 10.94 -10.01
C PHE A 125 1.02 10.98 -11.41
N LEU A 126 -0.12 11.66 -11.59
CA LEU A 126 -0.71 11.83 -12.91
C LEU A 126 0.16 12.73 -13.81
N ARG A 127 0.74 13.81 -13.27
CA ARG A 127 1.68 14.65 -14.02
C ARG A 127 2.92 13.85 -14.43
N ALA A 128 3.40 12.97 -13.56
CA ALA A 128 4.55 12.10 -13.87
C ALA A 128 4.27 11.08 -14.99
N LEU A 129 3.00 10.82 -15.33
CA LEU A 129 2.57 9.91 -16.39
C LEU A 129 2.10 10.61 -17.66
N LYS A 130 2.07 11.96 -17.70
CA LYS A 130 1.66 12.68 -18.91
C LYS A 130 2.58 12.32 -20.10
N PRO A 131 2.01 12.08 -21.30
CA PRO A 131 2.76 11.87 -22.54
C PRO A 131 3.82 12.95 -22.82
#